data_AF-A0A9E4KJF2-F1
#
_entry.id   AF-A0A9E4KJF2-F1
#
_cell.length_a   1.000
_cell.length_b   1.000
_cell.length_c   1.000
_cell.angle_alpha   90.00
_cell.angle_beta   90.00
_cell.angle_gamma   90.00
#
_symmetry.space_group_name_H-M   'P 1'
#
loop_
_entity.id
_entity.type
_entity.pdbx_description
1 polymer ?
#
loop_
_entity_poly.entity_id
_entity_poly.type
_entity_poly.pdbx_seq_one_letter_code
_entity_poly.pdbx_strand_id
1 'polypeptide(L)'
;MKYPVLIDGEDGAYGVVFPDLPGCVAMGTTIDEALANAEEAVRDWVESMESHEQPIPSPSNPGTVEVEPGSTLKSVSLTRTVPSASR
;
A
#
# COMPACT_ATOMS: atom_id res chain seq x y z
N MET A 1 -11.08 -1.03 2.79
CA MET A 1 -10.39 -2.32 3.07
C MET A 1 -9.03 -1.99 3.69
N LYS A 2 -8.41 -2.88 4.48
CA LYS A 2 -7.06 -2.63 5.04
C LYS A 2 -6.10 -3.69 4.53
N TYR A 3 -5.07 -3.26 3.80
CA TYR A 3 -4.03 -4.16 3.31
C TYR A 3 -2.85 -4.15 4.29
N PRO A 4 -2.29 -5.32 4.65
CA PRO A 4 -1.00 -5.37 5.30
C PRO A 4 0.07 -4.79 4.38
N VAL A 5 1.05 -4.11 4.97
CA VAL A 5 2.22 -3.59 4.25
C VAL A 5 3.48 -3.89 5.04
N LEU A 6 4.56 -4.16 4.32
CA LEU A 6 5.89 -4.28 4.91
C LEU A 6 6.64 -2.99 4.64
N ILE A 7 7.24 -2.44 5.70
CA ILE A 7 8.05 -1.23 5.64
C ILE A 7 9.49 -1.62 5.92
N ASP A 8 10.40 -1.20 5.06
CA ASP A 8 11.83 -1.41 5.21
C ASP A 8 12.60 -0.13 4.87
N GLY A 9 13.87 -0.03 5.26
CA GLY A 9 14.72 1.11 4.99
C GLY A 9 15.31 1.78 6.23
N GLU A 10 15.89 2.95 6.03
CA GLU A 10 16.65 3.71 7.03
C GLU A 10 16.27 5.20 7.01
N ASP A 11 16.79 5.97 7.97
CA ASP A 11 16.49 7.39 8.09
C ASP A 11 16.76 8.15 6.78
N GLY A 12 15.70 8.74 6.22
CA GLY A 12 15.73 9.46 4.94
C GLY A 12 15.31 8.64 3.72
N ALA A 13 15.12 7.32 3.84
CA ALA A 13 14.66 6.45 2.76
C ALA A 13 13.92 5.21 3.29
N TYR A 14 12.59 5.27 3.29
CA TYR A 14 11.70 4.17 3.63
C TYR A 14 10.94 3.69 2.40
N GLY A 15 10.87 2.38 2.23
CA GLY A 15 10.05 1.71 1.22
C GLY A 15 8.87 0.98 1.86
N VAL A 16 7.74 0.95 1.15
CA VAL A 16 6.52 0.24 1.53
C VAL A 16 6.13 -0.68 0.39
N VAL A 17 5.89 -1.95 0.70
CA VAL A 17 5.43 -2.95 -0.27
C VAL A 17 4.14 -3.60 0.19
N PHE A 18 3.24 -3.86 -0.76
CA PHE A 18 1.98 -4.55 -0.54
C PHE A 18 2.13 -6.02 -0.95
N PRO A 19 2.25 -6.98 -0.02
CA PRO A 19 2.39 -8.40 -0.35
C PRO A 19 1.18 -8.93 -1.15
N ASP A 20 0.00 -8.35 -0.95
CA ASP A 20 -1.23 -8.75 -1.64
C ASP A 20 -1.42 -8.11 -3.02
N LEU A 21 -0.71 -7.01 -3.28
CA LEU A 21 -0.89 -6.18 -4.48
C LEU A 21 0.44 -6.10 -5.23
N PRO A 22 0.77 -7.12 -6.04
CA PRO A 22 2.06 -7.18 -6.73
C PRO A 22 2.26 -5.96 -7.62
N GLY A 23 3.42 -5.33 -7.47
CA GLY A 23 3.78 -4.10 -8.19
C GLY A 23 3.26 -2.81 -7.53
N CYS A 24 2.42 -2.88 -6.50
CA CYS A 24 2.05 -1.72 -5.69
C CYS A 24 3.14 -1.48 -4.65
N VAL A 25 3.87 -0.37 -4.81
CA VAL A 25 4.95 0.04 -3.92
C VAL A 25 4.87 1.55 -3.68
N ALA A 26 5.37 1.99 -2.52
CA ALA A 26 5.50 3.39 -2.20
C ALA A 26 6.81 3.63 -1.45
N MET A 27 7.20 4.89 -1.34
CA MET A 27 8.45 5.29 -0.70
C MET A 27 8.32 6.71 -0.15
N GLY A 28 9.11 7.02 0.87
CA GLY A 28 9.13 8.33 1.51
C GLY A 28 10.39 8.53 2.34
N THR A 29 10.67 9.78 2.73
CA THR A 29 11.84 10.11 3.57
C THR A 29 11.61 9.75 5.04
N THR A 30 10.34 9.62 5.43
CA THR A 30 9.91 9.17 6.76
C THR A 30 8.89 8.03 6.63
N ILE A 31 8.70 7.26 7.70
CA ILE A 31 7.70 6.19 7.73
C ILE A 31 6.29 6.75 7.48
N ASP A 32 5.95 7.90 8.09
CA ASP A 32 4.65 8.55 7.89
C ASP A 32 4.43 8.98 6.44
N GLU A 33 5.44 9.58 5.81
CA GLU A 33 5.37 9.96 4.39
C GLU A 33 5.24 8.72 3.50
N ALA A 34 6.02 7.68 3.76
CA ALA A 34 5.97 6.45 2.99
C ALA A 34 4.60 5.76 3.11
N LEU A 35 3.97 5.80 4.29
CA LEU A 35 2.62 5.31 4.53
C LEU A 35 1.55 6.16 3.83
N ALA A 36 1.67 7.50 3.87
CA ALA A 36 0.77 8.39 3.15
C ALA A 36 0.84 8.16 1.63
N ASN A 37 2.05 8.00 1.10
CA ASN A 37 2.26 7.66 -0.31
C ASN A 37 1.72 6.26 -0.63
N ALA A 38 1.79 5.31 0.31
CA ALA A 38 1.21 3.98 0.15
C ALA A 38 -0.34 4.02 0.06
N GLU A 39 -1.00 4.91 0.81
CA GLU A 39 -2.46 5.12 0.72
C GLU A 39 -2.91 5.60 -0.65
N GLU A 40 -2.13 6.49 -1.28
CA GLU A 40 -2.42 6.94 -2.66
C GLU A 40 -2.06 5.85 -3.68
N ALA A 41 -0.91 5.18 -3.53
CA ALA A 41 -0.49 4.11 -4.44
C ALA A 41 -1.50 2.96 -4.51
N VAL A 42 -2.06 2.53 -3.37
CA VAL A 42 -3.09 1.48 -3.36
C VAL A 42 -4.39 1.92 -4.00
N ARG A 43 -4.72 3.22 -3.95
CA ARG A 43 -5.88 3.77 -4.64
C ARG A 43 -5.68 3.70 -6.15
N ASP A 44 -4.56 4.23 -6.64
CA ASP A 44 -4.23 4.24 -8.07
C ASP A 44 -4.13 2.82 -8.64
N TRP A 45 -3.54 1.89 -7.87
CA TRP A 45 -3.47 0.48 -8.24
C TRP A 45 -4.86 -0.15 -8.40
N VAL A 46 -5.77 0.13 -7.45
CA VAL A 46 -7.16 -0.37 -7.50
C VAL A 46 -7.92 0.24 -8.68
N GLU A 47 -7.81 1.55 -8.88
CA GLU A 47 -8.44 2.23 -10.02
C GLU A 47 -7.94 1.67 -11.36
N SER A 48 -6.64 1.37 -11.46
CA SER A 48 -6.07 0.70 -12.62
C SER A 48 -6.71 -0.69 -12.82
N MET A 49 -6.76 -1.53 -11.79
CA MET A 49 -7.39 -2.86 -11.91
C MET A 49 -8.87 -2.77 -12.30
N GLU A 50 -9.64 -1.83 -11.73
CA GLU A 50 -11.04 -1.59 -12.11
C GLU A 50 -11.15 -1.19 -13.59
N SER A 51 -10.27 -0.30 -14.08
CA SER A 51 -10.27 0.16 -15.47
C SER A 51 -9.92 -0.93 -16.49
N HIS A 52 -9.13 -1.92 -16.06
CA HIS A 52 -8.72 -3.08 -16.87
C HIS A 52 -9.61 -4.31 -16.62
N GLU A 53 -10.73 -4.16 -15.91
CA GLU A 53 -11.65 -5.24 -15.53
C GLU A 53 -10.93 -6.43 -14.86
N GLN A 54 -9.84 -6.15 -14.15
CA GLN A 54 -9.05 -7.12 -13.42
C GLN A 54 -9.58 -7.30 -11.99
N PRO A 55 -9.51 -8.52 -11.42
CA PRO A 55 -9.93 -8.76 -10.06
C PRO A 55 -8.99 -8.07 -9.05
N ILE A 56 -9.59 -7.42 -8.04
CA ILE A 56 -8.85 -6.87 -6.91
C ILE A 56 -8.67 -7.98 -5.85
N PRO A 57 -7.43 -8.34 -5.47
CA PRO A 57 -7.16 -9.32 -4.42
C PRO A 57 -7.77 -8.88 -3.10
N SER A 58 -8.24 -9.83 -2.28
CA SER A 58 -8.64 -9.50 -0.91
C SER A 58 -7.42 -9.35 -0.02
N PRO A 59 -7.43 -8.43 0.98
CA PRO A 59 -6.32 -8.27 1.90
C PRO A 59 -6.08 -9.54 2.72
N SER A 60 -4.81 -9.92 2.84
CA SER A 60 -4.39 -11.03 3.70
C SER A 60 -4.52 -10.69 5.18
N ASN A 61 -4.64 -11.71 6.01
CA ASN A 61 -4.62 -11.54 7.45
C ASN A 61 -3.22 -11.06 7.88
N PRO A 62 -3.07 -9.90 8.56
CA PRO A 62 -1.76 -9.42 9.00
C PRO A 62 -1.05 -10.42 9.92
N GLY A 63 -1.77 -11.29 10.65
CA GLY A 63 -1.16 -12.30 11.50
C GLY A 63 -0.51 -13.47 10.76
N THR A 64 -0.68 -13.58 9.44
CA THR A 64 -0.10 -14.66 8.61
C THR A 64 0.94 -14.14 7.61
N VAL A 65 1.21 -12.84 7.60
CA VAL A 65 2.22 -12.24 6.71
C VAL A 65 3.60 -12.53 7.27
N GLU A 66 4.47 -13.15 6.47
CA GLU A 66 5.87 -13.33 6.82
C GLU A 66 6.58 -11.97 6.79
N VAL A 67 7.23 -11.63 7.91
CA VAL A 67 7.97 -10.37 8.07
C VAL A 67 9.45 -10.71 8.06
N GLU A 68 10.18 -10.19 7.07
CA GLU A 68 11.63 -10.35 7.03
C GLU A 68 12.31 -9.58 8.17
N PRO A 69 13.43 -10.08 8.71
CA PRO A 69 14.15 -9.42 9.80
C PRO A 69 14.69 -8.06 9.32
N GLY A 70 14.19 -6.98 9.94
CA GLY A 70 14.50 -5.59 9.55
C GLY A 70 13.27 -4.83 9.08
N SER A 71 12.24 -5.54 8.60
CA SER A 71 11.00 -4.94 8.14
C SER A 71 9.96 -4.83 9.26
N THR A 72 9.11 -3.81 9.15
CA THR A 72 7.99 -3.56 10.07
C THR A 72 6.66 -3.81 9.37
N LEU A 73 5.82 -4.66 9.95
CA LEU A 73 4.45 -4.86 9.48
C LEU A 73 3.52 -3.74 9.96
N LYS A 74 2.83 -3.10 9.02
CA LYS A 74 1.75 -2.13 9.27
C LYS A 74 0.53 -2.45 8.41
N SER A 75 -0.51 -1.63 8.51
CA SER A 75 -1.71 -1.75 7.68
C SER A 75 -2.06 -0.41 7.06
N VAL A 76 -2.34 -0.40 5.76
CA VAL A 76 -2.76 0.77 5.01
C VAL A 76 -4.24 0.64 4.66
N SER A 77 -5.01 1.72 4.85
CA SER A 77 -6.44 1.71 4.55
C SER A 77 -6.69 2.15 3.11
N LEU A 78 -7.28 1.28 2.30
CA LEU A 78 -7.87 1.69 1.03
C LEU A 78 -9.11 2.54 1.32
N THR A 79 -8.93 3.85 1.24
CA THR A 79 -9.99 4.84 1.27
C THR A 79 -10.42 5.10 -0.17
N ARG A 80 -11.64 4.67 -0.52
CA ARG A 80 -12.31 5.13 -1.75
C ARG A 80 -12.74 6.56 -1.50
N THR A 81 -11.85 7.52 -1.73
CA THR A 81 -12.32 8.87 -1.99
C THR A 81 -13.08 8.80 -3.30
N VAL A 82 -14.35 9.19 -3.27
CA VAL A 82 -15.01 9.58 -4.52
C VAL A 82 -14.10 10.63 -5.17
N PRO A 83 -13.70 10.47 -6.44
CA PRO A 83 -12.93 11.51 -7.09
C PRO A 83 -13.79 12.77 -7.00
N SER A 84 -13.27 13.78 -6.30
CA SER A 84 -13.86 15.10 -6.35
C SER A 84 -13.77 15.50 -7.82
N ALA A 85 -14.93 15.48 -8.48
CA ALA A 85 -15.06 15.91 -9.86
C ALA A 85 -14.48 17.33 -9.99
N SER A 86 -13.30 17.43 -10.58
CA SER A 86 -12.67 18.64 -11.12
C SER A 86 -11.42 18.14 -11.85
N ARG A 87 -11.35 18.14 -13.19
CA ARG A 87 -11.71 19.23 -14.09
C ARG A 87 -11.81 18.73 -15.53
#